data_AF-A0A670IVB3-F1
#
_entry.id   AF-A0A670IVB3-F1
#
_cell.length_a   1.000
_cell.length_b   1.000
_cell.length_c   1.000
_cell.angle_alpha   90.00
_cell.angle_beta   90.00
_cell.angle_gamma   90.00
#
_symmetry.space_group_name_H-M   'P 1'
#
loop_
_entity.id
_entity.type
_entity.pdbx_description
1 polymer ?
#
loop_
_entity_poly.entity_id
_entity_poly.type
_entity_poly.pdbx_seq_one_letter_code
_entity_poly.pdbx_strand_id
1 'polypeptide(L)'
;MLMPLEQLRSIYELLFRDGVMVAQKDRRPHSYHPQLPGITHLQVQRAMGSLHARGLVRESFAWRHCYWYLTDEGIAHLRQYLRLPPEIVPATLPTPRPRPRPPRTQTVPGPLACPPKPQEASRQEYRRKEEPAGHVDPARSGAGGAGGKGASRTKVS
;
A
#
# COMPACT_ATOMS: atom_id res chain seq x y z
N MET A 1 15.47 -4.06 24.25
CA MET A 1 16.52 -4.97 23.73
C MET A 1 17.85 -4.32 24.03
N LEU A 2 18.80 -5.07 24.60
CA LEU A 2 20.17 -4.59 24.75
C LEU A 2 20.90 -4.75 23.41
N MET A 3 21.59 -3.70 22.97
CA MET A 3 22.42 -3.68 21.76
C MET A 3 23.68 -2.86 22.06
N PRO A 4 24.88 -3.28 21.62
CA PRO A 4 26.07 -2.46 21.68
C PRO A 4 25.88 -1.09 21.03
N LEU A 5 26.36 -0.03 21.67
CA LEU A 5 26.21 1.34 21.18
C LEU A 5 26.88 1.54 19.82
N GLU A 6 28.00 0.86 19.57
CA GLU A 6 28.70 0.88 18.28
C GLU A 6 27.82 0.34 17.15
N GLN A 7 27.17 -0.82 17.36
CA GLN A 7 26.28 -1.41 16.37
C GLN A 7 25.07 -0.53 16.09
N LEU A 8 24.48 0.08 17.14
CA LEU A 8 23.38 1.03 16.99
C LEU A 8 23.82 2.28 16.20
N ARG A 9 25.01 2.80 16.47
CA ARG A 9 25.61 3.93 15.77
C ARG A 9 25.85 3.59 14.29
N SER A 10 26.41 2.43 13.96
CA SER A 10 26.60 2.00 12.56
C SER A 10 25.28 1.89 11.79
N ILE A 11 24.20 1.39 12.41
CA ILE A 11 22.85 1.38 11.79
C ILE A 11 22.39 2.80 11.46
N TYR A 12 22.56 3.75 12.38
CA TYR A 12 22.15 5.14 12.20
C TYR A 12 23.01 5.89 11.19
N GLU A 13 24.32 5.64 11.15
CA GLU A 13 25.22 6.23 10.15
C GLU A 13 24.88 5.74 8.73
N LEU A 14 24.57 4.46 8.55
CA LEU A 14 24.12 3.93 7.26
C LEU A 14 22.77 4.54 6.84
N LEU A 15 21.78 4.55 7.74
CA LEU A 15 20.47 5.16 7.47
C LEU A 15 20.59 6.65 7.10
N PHE A 16 21.50 7.39 7.73
CA PHE A 16 21.69 8.81 7.45
C PHE A 16 22.41 9.07 6.12
N ARG A 17 23.36 8.21 5.72
CA ARG A 17 24.03 8.29 4.41
C ARG A 17 23.04 8.02 3.27
N ASP A 18 22.35 6.89 3.33
CA ASP A 18 21.50 6.41 2.23
C ASP A 18 20.11 7.06 2.24
N GLY A 19 19.62 7.55 3.39
CA GLY A 19 18.27 8.11 3.58
C GLY A 19 17.11 7.09 3.53
N VAL A 20 17.41 5.87 3.09
CA VAL A 20 16.53 4.70 3.07
C VAL A 20 17.31 3.51 3.65
N MET A 21 16.63 2.62 4.35
CA MET A 21 17.21 1.33 4.72
C MET A 21 16.20 0.20 4.52
N VAL A 22 16.70 -1.00 4.20
CA VAL A 22 15.89 -2.20 3.97
C VAL A 22 16.42 -3.32 4.85
N ALA A 23 15.55 -4.12 5.45
CA ALA A 23 15.97 -5.38 6.09
C ALA A 23 14.94 -6.49 5.91
N GLN A 24 15.43 -7.73 5.84
CA GLN A 24 14.58 -8.90 5.75
C GLN A 24 14.03 -9.28 7.13
N LYS A 25 12.77 -9.70 7.19
CA LYS A 25 12.07 -10.13 8.41
C LYS A 25 12.41 -11.57 8.74
N ASP A 26 13.63 -11.75 9.21
CA ASP A 26 14.18 -12.98 9.76
C ASP A 26 14.53 -12.82 11.24
N ARG A 27 14.03 -13.74 12.05
CA ARG A 27 14.30 -13.83 13.50
C ARG A 27 15.49 -14.74 13.83
N ARG A 28 16.19 -15.27 12.82
CA ARG A 28 17.31 -16.21 12.99
C ARG A 28 18.58 -15.44 13.39
N PRO A 29 19.40 -15.94 14.33
CA PRO A 29 20.59 -15.24 14.80
C PRO A 29 21.70 -15.12 13.74
N HIS A 30 21.78 -16.07 12.79
CA HIS A 30 22.78 -16.10 11.72
C HIS A 30 22.38 -15.30 10.47
N SER A 31 21.34 -14.47 10.53
CA SER A 31 20.87 -13.66 9.40
C SER A 31 21.41 -12.23 9.49
N TYR A 32 22.54 -11.99 8.83
CA TYR A 32 23.26 -10.72 8.81
C TYR A 32 22.82 -9.78 7.69
N HIS A 33 22.92 -8.48 7.93
CA HIS A 33 22.61 -7.45 6.93
C HIS A 33 23.81 -7.19 6.01
N PRO A 34 23.70 -7.26 4.67
CA PRO A 34 24.85 -7.19 3.76
C PRO A 34 25.65 -5.89 3.82
N GLN A 35 25.05 -4.77 4.22
CA GLN A 35 25.73 -3.48 4.34
C GLN A 35 26.34 -3.23 5.73
N LEU A 36 26.06 -4.08 6.73
CA LEU A 36 26.47 -3.87 8.13
C LEU A 36 27.20 -5.12 8.67
N PRO A 37 28.55 -5.13 8.71
CA PRO A 37 29.29 -6.29 9.16
C PRO A 37 28.97 -6.64 10.62
N GLY A 38 28.66 -7.90 10.87
CA GLY A 38 28.35 -8.41 12.21
C GLY A 38 26.99 -8.00 12.80
N ILE A 39 26.16 -7.24 12.07
CA ILE A 39 24.83 -6.82 12.54
C ILE A 39 23.74 -7.71 11.93
N THR A 40 22.86 -8.23 12.78
CA THR A 40 21.74 -9.09 12.39
C THR A 40 20.52 -8.29 11.93
N HIS A 41 19.70 -8.84 11.04
CA HIS A 41 18.44 -8.21 10.65
C HIS A 41 17.50 -7.96 11.84
N LEU A 42 17.53 -8.82 12.87
CA LEU A 42 16.76 -8.62 14.10
C LEU A 42 17.18 -7.34 14.84
N GLN A 43 18.49 -7.07 14.95
CA GLN A 43 18.99 -5.82 15.53
C GLN A 43 18.50 -4.61 14.73
N VAL A 44 18.63 -4.66 13.41
CA VAL A 44 18.13 -3.61 12.50
C VAL A 44 16.64 -3.35 12.70
N GLN A 45 15.80 -4.40 12.72
CA GLN A 45 14.36 -4.28 12.95
C GLN A 45 14.00 -3.67 14.31
N ARG A 46 14.77 -3.99 15.37
CA ARG A 46 14.51 -3.46 16.71
C ARG A 46 14.98 -2.01 16.86
N ALA A 47 16.08 -1.61 16.23
CA ALA A 47 16.50 -0.22 16.14
C ALA A 47 15.47 0.61 15.36
N MET A 48 15.08 0.17 14.16
CA MET A 48 14.12 0.89 13.32
C MET A 48 12.72 0.96 13.93
N GLY A 49 12.24 -0.10 14.57
CA GLY A 49 10.98 -0.07 15.31
C GLY A 49 10.95 1.01 16.41
N SER A 50 12.09 1.32 17.03
CA SER A 50 12.20 2.40 18.03
C SER A 50 12.20 3.81 17.41
N LEU A 51 12.70 3.97 16.19
CA LEU A 51 12.63 5.25 15.45
C LEU A 51 11.22 5.47 14.87
N HIS A 52 10.61 4.42 14.32
CA HIS A 52 9.25 4.45 13.80
C HIS A 52 8.22 4.80 14.88
N ALA A 53 8.35 4.21 16.08
CA ALA A 53 7.51 4.54 17.24
C ALA A 53 7.63 6.01 17.71
N ARG A 54 8.67 6.74 17.27
CA ARG A 54 8.90 8.16 17.55
C ARG A 54 8.52 9.07 16.36
N GLY A 55 8.01 8.54 15.25
CA GLY A 55 7.68 9.31 14.04
C GLY A 55 8.88 9.70 13.14
N LEU A 56 10.11 9.36 13.55
CA LEU A 56 11.36 9.76 12.88
C LEU A 56 11.60 9.06 11.53
N VAL A 57 10.83 8.01 11.24
CA VAL A 57 10.97 7.14 10.08
C VAL A 57 9.57 6.67 9.66
N ARG A 58 9.32 6.56 8.35
CA ARG A 58 8.14 5.86 7.80
C ARG A 58 8.49 4.42 7.47
N GLU A 59 7.74 3.47 8.02
CA GLU A 59 7.86 2.04 7.69
C GLU A 59 6.88 1.65 6.58
N SER A 60 7.34 0.83 5.63
CA SER A 60 6.52 0.09 4.70
C SER A 60 6.95 -1.38 4.73
N PHE A 61 6.01 -2.31 4.79
CA PHE A 61 6.30 -3.75 4.83
C PHE A 61 5.71 -4.44 3.61
N ALA A 62 6.57 -5.03 2.79
CA ALA A 62 6.15 -5.80 1.62
C ALA A 62 6.80 -7.18 1.62
N TRP A 63 5.96 -8.21 1.49
CA TRP A 63 6.33 -9.63 1.48
C TRP A 63 7.06 -10.06 2.76
N ARG A 64 8.39 -10.01 2.76
CA ARG A 64 9.25 -10.28 3.92
C ARG A 64 10.31 -9.18 4.15
N HIS A 65 10.18 -8.03 3.50
CA HIS A 65 11.11 -6.92 3.63
C HIS A 65 10.43 -5.72 4.29
N CYS A 66 11.08 -5.17 5.31
CA CYS A 66 10.77 -3.86 5.87
C CYS A 66 11.61 -2.83 5.10
N TYR A 67 10.94 -1.78 4.64
CA TYR A 67 11.52 -0.60 4.00
C TYR A 67 11.30 0.59 4.93
N TRP A 68 12.35 1.35 5.20
CA TRP A 68 12.30 2.51 6.07
C TRP A 68 12.79 3.75 5.33
N TYR A 69 11.96 4.79 5.35
CA TYR A 69 12.24 6.08 4.74
C TYR A 69 12.42 7.11 5.85
N LEU A 70 13.54 7.83 5.84
CA LEU A 70 13.83 8.86 6.84
C LEU A 70 12.92 10.08 6.64
N THR A 71 12.34 10.62 7.72
CA THR A 71 11.55 11.88 7.68
C THR A 71 12.42 13.09 8.01
N ASP A 72 11.97 14.31 7.72
CA ASP A 72 12.70 15.54 8.03
C ASP A 72 13.00 15.68 9.54
N GLU A 73 12.05 15.28 10.39
CA GLU A 73 12.25 15.18 11.85
C GLU A 73 13.32 14.14 12.22
N GLY A 74 13.33 13.01 11.51
CA GLY A 74 14.36 11.98 11.63
C GLY A 74 15.76 12.48 11.26
N ILE A 75 15.88 13.28 10.19
CA ILE A 75 17.14 13.93 9.78
C ILE A 75 17.65 14.83 10.92
N ALA A 76 16.79 15.67 11.50
CA ALA A 76 17.16 16.54 12.61
C ALA A 76 17.59 15.75 13.87
N HIS A 77 16.84 14.70 14.24
CA HIS A 77 17.19 13.85 15.39
C HIS A 77 18.52 13.11 15.19
N LEU A 78 18.75 12.52 14.01
CA LEU A 78 19.99 11.80 13.71
C LEU A 78 21.21 12.72 13.66
N ARG A 79 21.08 13.96 13.16
CA ARG A 79 22.14 14.99 13.23
C ARG A 79 22.57 15.27 14.67
N GLN A 80 21.59 15.50 15.56
CA GLN A 80 21.87 15.77 16.98
C GLN A 80 22.45 14.54 17.71
N TYR A 81 22.05 13.33 17.35
CA TYR A 81 22.56 12.09 17.94
C TYR A 81 24.00 11.77 17.47
N LEU A 82 24.26 11.86 16.17
CA LEU A 82 25.56 11.53 15.56
C LEU A 82 26.58 12.68 15.62
N ARG A 83 26.15 13.88 16.05
CA ARG A 83 26.97 15.12 16.13
C ARG A 83 27.57 15.52 14.78
N LEU A 84 26.76 15.42 13.73
CA LEU A 84 27.15 15.78 12.36
C LEU A 84 26.84 17.26 12.04
N PRO A 85 27.68 17.95 11.24
CA PRO A 85 27.37 19.29 10.73
C PRO A 85 26.06 19.34 9.92
N PRO A 86 25.35 20.49 9.89
CA PRO A 86 24.07 20.64 9.19
C PRO A 86 24.17 20.58 7.66
N GLU A 87 25.38 20.62 7.10
CA GLU A 87 25.68 20.53 5.67
C GLU A 87 25.47 19.13 5.10
N ILE A 88 25.61 18.08 5.92
CA ILE A 88 25.48 16.70 5.45
C ILE A 88 23.98 16.36 5.36
N VAL A 89 23.52 16.13 4.14
CA VAL A 89 22.15 15.79 3.79
C VAL A 89 22.11 14.34 3.28
N PRO A 90 21.11 13.51 3.63
CA PRO A 90 20.97 12.16 3.07
C PRO A 90 20.88 12.16 1.54
N ALA A 91 21.34 11.08 0.91
CA ALA A 91 21.33 10.92 -0.55
C ALA A 91 19.93 11.02 -1.20
N THR A 92 18.86 10.88 -0.42
CA THR A 92 17.45 10.99 -0.84
C THR A 92 16.96 12.41 -1.12
N LEU A 93 17.72 13.45 -0.79
CA LEU A 93 17.39 14.85 -1.08
C LEU A 93 18.29 15.46 -2.17
N PRO A 94 18.32 14.90 -3.41
CA PRO A 94 18.96 15.60 -4.51
C PRO A 94 18.16 16.87 -4.84
N THR A 95 18.88 17.92 -5.24
CA THR A 95 18.27 19.11 -5.88
C THR A 95 17.29 18.68 -6.97
N PRO A 96 16.08 19.28 -7.08
CA PRO A 96 15.02 18.77 -7.94
C PRO A 96 15.41 18.85 -9.42
N ARG A 97 15.97 17.75 -9.93
CA ARG A 97 16.25 17.61 -11.36
C ARG A 97 14.93 17.54 -12.13
N PRO A 98 14.77 18.33 -13.21
CA PRO A 98 13.53 18.31 -13.98
C PRO A 98 13.31 16.90 -14.52
N ARG A 99 12.21 16.27 -14.09
CA ARG A 99 11.85 14.93 -14.57
C ARG A 99 11.66 15.02 -16.09
N PRO A 100 12.36 14.20 -16.90
CA PRO A 100 12.03 14.07 -18.31
C PRO A 100 10.57 13.63 -18.39
N ARG A 101 9.70 14.50 -18.91
CA ARG A 101 8.34 14.08 -19.24
C ARG A 101 8.47 12.96 -20.26
N PRO A 102 7.80 11.81 -20.11
CA PRO A 102 7.78 10.82 -21.18
C PRO A 102 7.27 11.54 -22.43
N PRO A 103 7.93 11.37 -23.60
CA PRO A 103 7.45 12.01 -24.81
C PRO A 103 6.00 11.59 -25.00
N ARG A 104 5.08 12.57 -25.08
CA ARG A 104 3.72 12.25 -25.53
C ARG A 104 3.89 11.58 -26.88
N THR A 105 3.46 10.33 -26.98
CA THR A 105 3.39 9.61 -28.25
C THR A 105 2.55 10.47 -29.16
N GLN A 106 3.19 11.17 -30.10
CA GLN A 106 2.46 11.84 -31.16
C GLN A 106 1.83 10.72 -31.97
N THR A 107 0.51 10.64 -31.96
CA THR A 107 -0.23 9.70 -32.78
C THR A 107 -0.01 10.09 -34.24
N VAL A 108 1.05 9.57 -34.84
CA VAL A 108 1.25 9.63 -36.29
C VAL A 108 0.02 8.98 -36.91
N PRO A 109 -0.72 9.66 -37.80
CA PRO A 109 -1.87 9.06 -38.49
C PRO A 109 -1.40 8.03 -39.53
N GLY A 110 -0.91 6.89 -39.05
CA GLY A 110 -0.62 5.72 -39.88
C GLY A 110 -1.91 4.93 -40.16
N PRO A 111 -2.09 4.35 -41.36
CA PRO A 111 -3.33 3.71 -41.81
C PRO A 111 -3.70 2.38 -41.10
N LEU A 112 -3.08 2.07 -39.96
CA LEU A 112 -3.35 0.88 -39.14
C LEU A 112 -3.88 1.23 -37.74
N ALA A 113 -4.58 2.37 -37.62
CA ALA A 113 -5.34 2.68 -36.42
C ALA A 113 -6.53 1.71 -36.28
N CYS A 114 -6.47 0.82 -35.29
CA CYS A 114 -7.65 0.04 -34.89
C CYS A 114 -8.81 1.01 -34.60
N PRO A 115 -9.99 0.83 -35.21
CA PRO A 115 -11.11 1.73 -34.96
C PRO A 115 -11.50 1.67 -33.48
N PRO A 116 -11.82 2.81 -32.83
CA PRO A 116 -12.34 2.79 -31.48
C PRO A 116 -13.62 1.96 -31.46
N LYS A 117 -13.69 0.95 -30.59
CA LYS A 117 -14.90 0.12 -30.45
C LYS A 117 -16.11 1.02 -30.20
N PRO A 118 -17.19 0.89 -30.98
CA PRO A 118 -18.43 1.61 -30.71
C PRO A 118 -18.89 1.40 -29.27
N GLN A 119 -19.32 2.50 -28.66
CA GLN A 119 -19.81 2.62 -27.31
C GLN A 119 -20.87 1.55 -26.99
N GLU A 120 -20.90 1.09 -25.74
CA GLU A 120 -21.53 -0.15 -25.24
C GLU A 120 -23.08 -0.18 -25.24
N ALA A 121 -23.74 0.23 -26.34
CA ALA A 121 -25.19 0.17 -26.51
C ALA A 121 -25.75 -1.27 -26.51
N SER A 122 -24.92 -2.26 -26.90
CA SER A 122 -25.34 -3.66 -27.07
C SER A 122 -25.68 -4.38 -25.75
N ARG A 123 -25.15 -3.95 -24.60
CA ARG A 123 -25.42 -4.61 -23.30
C ARG A 123 -26.87 -4.46 -22.83
N GLN A 124 -27.53 -3.35 -23.17
CA GLN A 124 -28.92 -3.12 -22.79
C GLN A 124 -29.91 -3.83 -23.72
N GLU A 125 -29.53 -4.09 -24.97
CA GLU A 125 -30.42 -4.70 -25.96
C GLU A 125 -30.65 -6.20 -25.69
N TYR A 126 -29.63 -6.94 -25.25
CA TYR A 126 -29.79 -8.31 -24.74
C TYR A 126 -30.77 -8.38 -23.55
N ARG A 127 -30.66 -7.45 -22.60
CA ARG A 127 -31.53 -7.39 -21.41
C ARG A 127 -33.00 -7.10 -21.74
N ARG A 128 -33.30 -6.58 -22.93
CA ARG A 128 -34.67 -6.20 -23.34
C ARG A 128 -35.35 -7.22 -24.25
N LYS A 129 -34.64 -8.26 -24.70
CA LYS A 129 -35.15 -9.21 -25.71
C LYS A 129 -35.68 -10.53 -25.13
N GLU A 130 -35.59 -10.72 -23.82
CA GLU A 130 -36.09 -11.90 -23.10
C GLU A 130 -37.54 -11.71 -22.59
N GLU A 131 -38.44 -11.27 -23.47
CA GLU A 131 -39.89 -11.30 -23.24
C GLU A 131 -40.62 -11.59 -24.57
N PRO A 132 -41.09 -12.83 -24.78
CA PRO A 132 -42.30 -13.05 -25.55
C PRO A 132 -43.34 -13.83 -24.73
N ALA A 133 -44.55 -13.28 -24.67
CA ALA A 133 -45.65 -13.81 -23.88
C ALA A 133 -46.32 -15.06 -24.50
N GLY A 134 -46.75 -15.97 -23.63
CA GLY A 134 -48.09 -16.58 -23.71
C GLY A 134 -48.26 -17.89 -24.50
N HIS A 135 -48.54 -18.97 -23.76
CA HIS A 135 -49.36 -20.10 -24.23
C HIS A 135 -50.26 -20.61 -23.09
N VAL A 136 -51.48 -21.04 -23.43
CA VAL A 136 -52.60 -21.40 -22.53
C VAL A 136 -53.32 -22.63 -23.09
N ASP A 137 -54.11 -23.44 -22.37
CA ASP A 137 -54.68 -23.38 -21.01
C ASP A 137 -55.00 -24.86 -20.61
N PRO A 138 -55.92 -25.25 -19.70
CA PRO A 138 -56.51 -24.63 -18.50
C PRO A 138 -56.51 -25.55 -17.25
N ALA A 139 -57.17 -25.07 -16.18
CA ALA A 139 -57.95 -25.86 -15.19
C ALA A 139 -57.27 -26.59 -14.00
N ARG A 140 -57.41 -26.02 -12.78
CA ARG A 140 -58.47 -26.35 -11.79
C ARG A 140 -58.01 -26.33 -10.31
N SER A 141 -58.71 -25.53 -9.48
CA SER A 141 -58.69 -25.49 -7.99
C SER A 141 -57.35 -25.16 -7.32
N GLY A 142 -57.25 -24.35 -6.27
CA GLY A 142 -58.17 -23.51 -5.45
C GLY A 142 -57.27 -22.79 -4.42
N ALA A 143 -57.65 -21.99 -3.44
CA ALA A 143 -58.88 -21.40 -2.92
C ALA A 143 -58.42 -20.55 -1.72
N GLY A 144 -58.97 -19.34 -1.51
CA GLY A 144 -58.70 -18.48 -0.34
C GLY A 144 -57.34 -17.74 -0.35
N GLY A 145 -57.18 -16.61 0.34
CA GLY A 145 -58.14 -15.89 1.18
C GLY A 145 -57.54 -14.57 1.70
N ALA A 146 -58.38 -13.58 1.94
CA ALA A 146 -58.03 -12.17 2.12
C ALA A 146 -57.22 -11.82 3.40
N GLY A 147 -56.33 -10.83 3.23
CA GLY A 147 -56.38 -9.57 3.98
C GLY A 147 -55.86 -9.50 5.43
N GLY A 148 -55.80 -8.26 5.94
CA GLY A 148 -55.74 -7.99 7.39
C GLY A 148 -54.53 -7.17 7.86
N LYS A 149 -54.76 -5.87 8.11
CA LYS A 149 -53.89 -5.06 8.97
C LYS A 149 -53.98 -5.54 10.42
N GLY A 150 -52.91 -5.34 11.21
CA GLY A 150 -53.08 -4.65 12.49
C GLY A 150 -52.52 -5.28 13.77
N ALA A 151 -52.08 -4.35 14.65
CA ALA A 151 -52.09 -4.42 16.11
C ALA A 151 -51.15 -5.42 16.85
N SER A 152 -50.10 -4.82 17.44
CA SER A 152 -49.93 -4.71 18.90
C SER A 152 -50.25 -5.91 19.81
N ARG A 153 -49.24 -6.41 20.55
CA ARG A 153 -49.30 -6.48 22.03
C ARG A 153 -47.99 -6.86 22.76
N THR A 154 -47.68 -6.02 23.76
CA THR A 154 -47.14 -6.32 25.10
C THR A 154 -46.55 -7.70 25.47
N LYS A 155 -45.30 -7.66 25.99
CA LYS A 155 -44.87 -7.92 27.40
C LYS A 155 -45.13 -9.30 28.04
N VAL A 156 -44.25 -9.62 29.01
CA VAL A 156 -44.25 -10.77 29.95
C VAL A 156 -43.55 -12.00 29.33
N SER A 157 -42.62 -12.70 30.01
CA SER A 157 -42.23 -12.65 31.44
C SER A 157 -40.74 -12.48 31.69
#